data_AF-A0A2D6RE04-F1
#
_entry.id   AF-A0A2D6RE04-F1
#
_cell.length_a   1.000
_cell.length_b   1.000
_cell.length_c   1.000
_cell.angle_alpha   90.00
_cell.angle_beta   90.00
_cell.angle_gamma   90.00
#
_symmetry.space_group_name_H-M   'P 1'
#
loop_
_entity.id
_entity.type
_entity.pdbx_description
1 polymer ?
#
loop_
_entity_poly.entity_id
_entity_poly.type
_entity_poly.pdbx_seq_one_letter_code
_entity_poly.pdbx_strand_id
1 'polypeptide(L)'
;MTKPPNNKSKSTKPIPKTSAKSAPKSTRKKTATPKQQELAPNAPQKASWTKRFFITCLKLSLVVLGALALYVIYLDAKVQDKFEGQRWQVPVQIYSHAEIISQGRPLSTQQLAEVLKRAGYQRVNKVWRAGQFAQSSKRIIIFRRAFELGNLTLDASKLTIDIADGRVSKLYKNESPVKRIQLEPHLVARMVSDDKEDRVLVGLEEVPESLLDTLLLVEDRDFYFHHGVSPLGIARALYQNIAAGRTVQGGSTLTQQLVKNMYLTRDKTLVRKFNEAIMSLLL
;
A
#
# COMPACT_ATOMS: atom_id res chain seq x y z
N MET A 1 -64.93 14.14 -22.65
CA MET A 1 -66.21 14.63 -23.22
C MET A 1 -66.16 16.16 -23.16
N THR A 2 -65.84 16.85 -24.27
CA THR A 2 -66.76 17.41 -25.32
C THR A 2 -67.21 18.86 -25.06
N LYS A 3 -66.53 19.82 -25.73
CA LYS A 3 -67.03 20.94 -26.60
C LYS A 3 -68.56 21.18 -26.73
N PRO A 4 -69.04 22.31 -27.33
CA PRO A 4 -68.51 23.68 -27.52
C PRO A 4 -69.62 24.71 -27.09
N PRO A 5 -70.17 25.70 -27.87
CA PRO A 5 -69.66 26.69 -28.87
C PRO A 5 -70.17 28.17 -28.65
N ASN A 6 -69.95 29.04 -29.66
CA ASN A 6 -70.87 30.11 -30.17
C ASN A 6 -70.95 31.50 -29.47
N ASN A 7 -71.22 32.64 -30.15
CA ASN A 7 -71.29 33.00 -31.59
C ASN A 7 -71.36 34.54 -31.81
N LYS A 8 -70.96 35.05 -33.00
CA LYS A 8 -71.54 36.24 -33.74
C LYS A 8 -71.60 37.63 -33.04
N SER A 9 -71.85 38.79 -33.71
CA SER A 9 -72.02 39.17 -35.12
C SER A 9 -71.58 40.64 -35.37
N LYS A 10 -71.38 41.00 -36.65
CA LYS A 10 -71.24 42.35 -37.24
C LYS A 10 -72.49 43.24 -37.08
N SER A 11 -72.31 44.57 -37.16
CA SER A 11 -72.96 45.57 -38.07
C SER A 11 -72.60 46.99 -37.56
N THR A 12 -72.39 48.07 -38.32
CA THR A 12 -73.22 48.72 -39.35
C THR A 12 -72.41 49.64 -40.31
N LYS A 13 -73.13 50.28 -41.24
CA LYS A 13 -72.74 51.10 -42.44
C LYS A 13 -73.23 52.58 -42.17
N PRO A 14 -73.51 53.50 -43.13
CA PRO A 14 -73.05 53.78 -44.52
C PRO A 14 -72.80 55.31 -44.84
N ILE A 15 -72.98 55.71 -46.12
CA ILE A 15 -73.39 57.02 -46.74
C ILE A 15 -72.32 58.10 -47.15
N PRO A 16 -72.52 58.90 -48.26
CA PRO A 16 -71.66 58.77 -49.46
C PRO A 16 -71.50 60.03 -50.40
N LYS A 17 -71.13 59.79 -51.68
CA LYS A 17 -71.34 60.63 -52.90
C LYS A 17 -70.49 61.93 -52.97
N THR A 18 -70.07 62.46 -54.13
CA THR A 18 -70.66 62.42 -55.50
C THR A 18 -69.67 62.14 -56.65
N SER A 19 -70.22 61.67 -57.78
CA SER A 19 -69.64 61.58 -59.14
C SER A 19 -69.36 62.97 -59.76
N ALA A 20 -68.56 63.17 -60.83
CA ALA A 20 -68.63 62.42 -62.10
C ALA A 20 -67.39 62.48 -63.04
N LYS A 21 -67.13 61.31 -63.66
CA LYS A 21 -66.85 61.02 -65.09
C LYS A 21 -66.17 62.08 -65.99
N SER A 22 -64.97 61.72 -66.48
CA SER A 22 -64.72 61.53 -67.93
C SER A 22 -63.42 60.74 -68.19
N ALA A 23 -63.49 59.75 -69.08
CA ALA A 23 -62.38 59.02 -69.70
C ALA A 23 -62.70 58.93 -71.22
N PRO A 24 -61.86 58.38 -72.14
CA PRO A 24 -60.58 57.69 -71.93
C PRO A 24 -59.45 58.03 -72.94
N LYS A 25 -58.23 57.51 -72.69
CA LYS A 25 -57.28 56.87 -73.65
C LYS A 25 -56.01 56.50 -72.86
N SER A 26 -55.80 55.23 -72.56
CA SER A 26 -55.03 54.28 -73.38
C SER A 26 -53.55 54.64 -73.57
N THR A 27 -52.67 54.03 -72.78
CA THR A 27 -51.60 53.15 -73.33
C THR A 27 -50.85 52.32 -72.27
N ARG A 28 -50.91 50.99 -72.46
CA ARG A 28 -49.84 49.98 -72.25
C ARG A 28 -49.10 49.84 -70.89
N LYS A 29 -49.40 48.73 -70.19
CA LYS A 29 -48.53 48.09 -69.18
C LYS A 29 -47.13 47.74 -69.73
N LYS A 30 -46.10 47.84 -68.86
CA LYS A 30 -44.83 47.07 -68.75
C LYS A 30 -43.99 47.77 -67.64
N THR A 31 -43.25 47.16 -66.71
CA THR A 31 -43.16 45.79 -66.15
C THR A 31 -42.62 45.96 -64.72
N ALA A 32 -42.88 45.05 -63.78
CA ALA A 32 -42.34 45.15 -62.42
C ALA A 32 -40.91 44.58 -62.29
N THR A 33 -40.08 45.20 -61.44
CA THR A 33 -38.78 44.67 -60.96
C THR A 33 -38.60 45.11 -59.49
N PRO A 34 -38.13 44.24 -58.56
CA PRO A 34 -38.38 44.43 -57.12
C PRO A 34 -37.35 45.28 -56.37
N LYS A 35 -37.75 45.71 -55.16
CA LYS A 35 -36.92 46.44 -54.17
C LYS A 35 -35.59 45.73 -53.88
N GLN A 36 -34.52 46.52 -53.80
CA GLN A 36 -33.29 46.12 -53.12
C GLN A 36 -33.56 45.96 -51.60
N GLN A 37 -33.09 44.86 -51.01
CA GLN A 37 -32.89 44.75 -49.57
C GLN A 37 -31.40 44.98 -49.28
N GLU A 38 -31.09 45.95 -48.41
CA GLU A 38 -29.74 46.10 -47.88
C GLU A 38 -29.38 44.88 -47.03
N LEU A 39 -28.29 44.22 -47.41
CA LEU A 39 -27.62 43.21 -46.58
C LEU A 39 -26.74 43.92 -45.56
N ALA A 40 -27.18 43.98 -44.31
CA ALA A 40 -26.34 44.42 -43.21
C ALA A 40 -25.09 43.51 -43.09
N PRO A 41 -23.89 44.05 -42.81
CA PRO A 41 -22.69 43.24 -42.72
C PRO A 41 -22.75 42.32 -41.50
N ASN A 42 -22.71 41.00 -41.74
CA ASN A 42 -22.58 40.02 -40.67
C ASN A 42 -21.30 40.28 -39.86
N ALA A 43 -21.46 40.51 -38.55
CA ALA A 43 -20.33 40.65 -37.64
C ALA A 43 -19.43 39.38 -37.68
N PRO A 44 -18.09 39.52 -37.65
CA PRO A 44 -17.20 38.39 -37.87
C PRO A 44 -17.32 37.37 -36.75
N GLN A 45 -17.56 36.10 -37.12
CA GLN A 45 -17.66 34.98 -36.19
C GLN A 45 -16.32 34.74 -35.46
N LYS A 46 -16.13 35.35 -34.29
CA LYS A 46 -14.96 35.15 -33.39
C LYS A 46 -14.94 33.76 -32.70
N ALA A 47 -15.53 32.73 -33.31
CA ALA A 47 -15.67 31.38 -32.77
C ALA A 47 -14.57 30.38 -33.24
N SER A 48 -13.66 30.82 -34.12
CA SER A 48 -12.60 29.97 -34.69
C SER A 48 -11.42 29.72 -33.72
N TRP A 49 -10.96 30.77 -33.03
CA TRP A 49 -9.72 30.71 -32.25
C TRP A 49 -9.86 29.90 -30.96
N THR A 50 -10.95 30.07 -30.21
CA THR A 50 -11.26 29.29 -28.98
C THR A 50 -11.44 27.81 -29.28
N LYS A 51 -12.12 27.46 -30.39
CA LYS A 51 -12.27 26.08 -30.85
C LYS A 51 -10.93 25.46 -31.26
N ARG A 52 -10.08 26.20 -31.97
CA ARG A 52 -8.71 25.76 -32.32
C ARG A 52 -7.87 25.55 -31.05
N PHE A 53 -7.89 26.50 -30.11
CA PHE A 53 -7.20 26.40 -28.82
C PHE A 53 -7.63 25.14 -28.04
N PHE A 54 -8.94 24.90 -27.91
CA PHE A 54 -9.44 23.70 -27.23
C PHE A 54 -9.00 22.41 -27.92
N ILE A 55 -9.03 22.35 -29.26
CA ILE A 55 -8.54 21.20 -30.02
C ILE A 55 -7.03 21.00 -29.83
N THR A 56 -6.22 22.07 -29.77
CA THR A 56 -4.78 21.95 -29.49
C THR A 56 -4.51 21.50 -28.06
N CYS A 57 -5.26 22.00 -27.06
CA CYS A 57 -5.17 21.52 -25.68
C CYS A 57 -5.57 20.05 -25.55
N LEU A 58 -6.61 19.61 -26.25
CA LEU A 58 -7.02 18.19 -26.28
C LEU A 58 -5.95 17.31 -26.92
N LYS A 59 -5.35 17.73 -28.04
CA LYS A 59 -4.23 17.01 -28.68
C LYS A 59 -3.01 16.94 -27.78
N LEU A 60 -2.63 18.03 -27.12
CA LEU A 60 -1.52 18.05 -26.16
C LEU A 60 -1.81 17.15 -24.95
N SER A 61 -3.03 17.17 -24.43
CA SER A 61 -3.48 16.28 -23.36
C SER A 61 -3.35 14.80 -23.76
N LEU A 62 -3.78 14.43 -24.98
CA LEU A 62 -3.60 13.07 -25.50
C LEU A 62 -2.12 12.66 -25.63
N VAL A 63 -1.24 13.57 -26.07
CA VAL A 63 0.21 13.31 -26.12
C VAL A 63 0.80 13.11 -24.72
N VAL A 64 0.40 13.94 -23.74
CA VAL A 64 0.83 13.80 -22.34
C VAL A 64 0.31 12.51 -21.71
N LEU A 65 -0.95 12.13 -21.96
CA LEU A 65 -1.53 10.86 -21.50
C LEU A 65 -0.83 9.65 -22.14
N GLY A 66 -0.49 9.71 -23.43
CA GLY A 66 0.29 8.66 -24.10
C GLY A 66 1.70 8.51 -23.52
N ALA A 67 2.40 9.63 -23.28
CA ALA A 67 3.70 9.64 -22.63
C ALA A 67 3.63 9.12 -21.18
N LEU A 68 2.58 9.49 -20.43
CA LEU A 68 2.35 8.99 -19.07
C LEU A 68 2.04 7.48 -19.08
N ALA A 69 1.25 6.98 -20.02
CA ALA A 69 0.97 5.54 -20.15
C ALA A 69 2.25 4.74 -20.44
N LEU A 70 3.10 5.21 -21.37
CA LEU A 70 4.42 4.60 -21.63
C LEU A 70 5.32 4.66 -20.39
N TYR A 71 5.27 5.74 -19.61
CA TYR A 71 6.02 5.85 -18.36
C TYR A 71 5.51 4.89 -17.28
N VAL A 72 4.18 4.71 -17.16
CA VAL A 72 3.58 3.72 -16.25
C VAL A 72 4.00 2.30 -16.63
N ILE A 73 3.99 1.94 -17.92
CA ILE A 73 4.47 0.63 -18.42
C ILE A 73 5.96 0.44 -18.09
N TYR A 74 6.79 1.48 -18.22
CA TYR A 74 8.19 1.44 -17.81
C TYR A 74 8.35 1.23 -16.29
N LEU A 75 7.52 1.87 -15.45
CA LEU A 75 7.55 1.67 -14.01
C LEU A 75 7.06 0.27 -13.62
N ASP A 76 6.03 -0.25 -14.28
CA ASP A 76 5.50 -1.61 -14.10
C ASP A 76 6.56 -2.67 -14.41
N ALA A 77 7.22 -2.59 -15.57
CA ALA A 77 8.33 -3.48 -15.92
C ALA A 77 9.48 -3.43 -14.89
N LYS A 78 9.80 -2.24 -14.36
CA LYS A 78 10.79 -2.07 -13.29
C LYS A 78 10.35 -2.69 -11.95
N VAL A 79 9.04 -2.68 -11.66
CA VAL A 79 8.46 -3.28 -10.46
C VAL A 79 8.47 -4.81 -10.57
N GLN A 80 8.03 -5.37 -11.70
CA GLN A 80 7.99 -6.81 -11.95
C GLN A 80 9.38 -7.47 -11.85
N ASP A 81 10.39 -6.95 -12.56
CA ASP A 81 11.78 -7.44 -12.55
C ASP A 81 12.32 -7.68 -11.12
N LYS A 82 12.02 -6.76 -10.20
CA LYS A 82 12.51 -6.79 -8.82
C LYS A 82 11.61 -7.59 -7.86
N PHE A 83 10.32 -7.82 -8.19
CA PHE A 83 9.41 -8.66 -7.39
C PHE A 83 9.42 -10.14 -7.78
N GLU A 84 9.59 -10.45 -9.07
CA GLU A 84 9.66 -11.81 -9.60
C GLU A 84 11.05 -12.43 -9.42
N GLY A 85 12.10 -11.61 -9.45
CA GLY A 85 13.47 -12.02 -9.14
C GLY A 85 13.74 -12.32 -7.66
N GLN A 86 15.00 -12.60 -7.33
CA GLN A 86 15.43 -12.79 -5.94
C GLN A 86 15.36 -11.47 -5.16
N ARG A 87 14.21 -11.22 -4.50
CA ARG A 87 13.91 -9.98 -3.78
C ARG A 87 14.92 -9.62 -2.70
N TRP A 88 15.51 -10.63 -2.04
CA TRP A 88 16.49 -10.47 -0.96
C TRP A 88 17.59 -11.54 -1.02
N GLN A 89 18.82 -11.13 -0.72
CA GLN A 89 19.88 -12.08 -0.36
C GLN A 89 19.73 -12.39 1.14
N VAL A 90 19.31 -13.61 1.46
CA VAL A 90 19.21 -14.06 2.86
C VAL A 90 20.63 -14.39 3.34
N PRO A 91 21.11 -13.81 4.45
CA PRO A 91 22.47 -14.04 4.93
C PRO A 91 22.66 -15.51 5.34
N VAL A 92 23.85 -16.06 5.08
CA VAL A 92 24.19 -17.43 5.49
C VAL A 92 24.29 -17.47 7.01
N GLN A 93 23.50 -18.35 7.63
CA GLN A 93 23.42 -18.50 9.08
C GLN A 93 24.38 -19.60 9.55
N ILE A 94 25.29 -19.24 10.46
CA ILE A 94 26.25 -20.17 11.07
C ILE A 94 25.77 -20.52 12.46
N TYR A 95 25.45 -21.79 12.66
CA TYR A 95 25.01 -22.34 13.93
C TYR A 95 26.14 -23.09 14.65
N SER A 96 26.03 -23.18 15.98
CA SER A 96 26.89 -24.06 16.78
C SER A 96 26.61 -25.54 16.48
N HIS A 97 27.42 -26.44 17.01
CA HIS A 97 26.95 -27.83 17.15
C HIS A 97 25.71 -27.87 18.06
N ALA A 98 24.81 -28.84 17.85
CA ALA A 98 23.77 -29.16 18.82
C ALA A 98 24.43 -29.82 20.05
N GLU A 99 24.12 -29.34 21.26
CA GLU A 99 24.72 -29.88 22.48
C GLU A 99 23.89 -31.07 23.00
N ILE A 100 24.52 -32.25 23.11
CA ILE A 100 23.89 -33.48 23.58
C ILE A 100 24.39 -33.77 25.00
N ILE A 101 23.47 -33.69 25.96
CA ILE A 101 23.76 -33.93 27.38
C ILE A 101 23.24 -35.31 27.75
N SER A 102 24.13 -36.20 28.17
CA SER A 102 23.85 -37.55 28.65
C SER A 102 24.09 -37.68 30.16
N GLN A 103 23.44 -38.66 30.77
CA GLN A 103 23.69 -39.03 32.16
C GLN A 103 25.16 -39.44 32.36
N GLY A 104 25.76 -39.06 33.49
CA GLY A 104 27.18 -39.29 33.83
C GLY A 104 28.18 -38.28 33.26
N ARG A 105 27.79 -37.44 32.29
CA ARG A 105 28.66 -36.40 31.70
C ARG A 105 29.05 -35.34 32.76
N PRO A 106 30.34 -34.93 32.86
CA PRO A 106 30.73 -33.78 33.68
C PRO A 106 30.05 -32.50 33.21
N LEU A 107 29.45 -31.73 34.13
CA LEU A 107 28.69 -30.52 33.80
C LEU A 107 28.59 -29.58 35.01
N SER A 108 28.97 -28.31 34.83
CA SER A 108 28.70 -27.22 35.78
C SER A 108 27.40 -26.51 35.44
N THR A 109 26.56 -26.24 36.44
CA THR A 109 25.34 -25.42 36.25
C THR A 109 25.69 -23.99 35.82
N GLN A 110 26.78 -23.42 36.36
CA GLN A 110 27.25 -22.08 36.03
C GLN A 110 27.73 -21.99 34.57
N GLN A 111 28.56 -22.94 34.12
CA GLN A 111 29.03 -22.95 32.73
C GLN A 111 27.88 -23.09 31.74
N LEU A 112 26.92 -23.99 32.00
CA LEU A 112 25.75 -24.16 31.14
C LEU A 112 24.85 -22.91 31.16
N ALA A 113 24.71 -22.23 32.30
CA ALA A 113 23.98 -20.96 32.38
C ALA A 113 24.61 -19.85 31.51
N GLU A 114 25.94 -19.74 31.45
CA GLU A 114 26.62 -18.79 30.56
C GLU A 114 26.51 -19.18 29.07
N VAL A 115 26.41 -20.47 28.73
CA VAL A 115 26.06 -20.91 27.37
C VAL A 115 24.63 -20.50 27.02
N LEU A 116 23.66 -20.77 27.91
CA LEU A 116 22.25 -20.44 27.70
C LEU A 116 22.02 -18.92 27.57
N LYS A 117 22.66 -18.10 28.41
CA LYS A 117 22.61 -16.64 28.29
C LYS A 117 23.11 -16.15 26.92
N ARG A 118 24.23 -16.71 26.42
CA ARG A 118 24.76 -16.40 25.09
C ARG A 118 23.84 -16.88 23.96
N ALA A 119 23.13 -17.98 24.15
CA ALA A 119 22.04 -18.43 23.28
C ALA A 119 20.71 -17.63 23.45
N GLY A 120 20.74 -16.49 24.15
CA GLY A 120 19.60 -15.60 24.35
C GLY A 120 18.51 -16.15 25.25
N TYR A 121 18.81 -17.09 26.16
CA TYR A 121 17.87 -17.54 27.17
C TYR A 121 17.79 -16.57 28.35
N GLN A 122 16.57 -16.36 28.86
CA GLN A 122 16.30 -15.50 30.01
C GLN A 122 16.37 -16.30 31.32
N ARG A 123 17.20 -15.86 32.27
CA ARG A 123 17.23 -16.44 33.63
C ARG A 123 16.02 -15.94 34.42
N VAL A 124 15.26 -16.86 35.01
CA VAL A 124 14.05 -16.59 35.80
C VAL A 124 14.00 -17.47 37.04
N ASN A 125 13.16 -17.10 38.02
CA ASN A 125 12.96 -17.91 39.23
C ASN A 125 12.05 -19.12 38.99
N LYS A 126 11.04 -18.97 38.13
CA LYS A 126 10.13 -20.05 37.70
C LYS A 126 10.02 -20.02 36.18
N VAL A 127 10.27 -21.16 35.55
CA VAL A 127 10.23 -21.33 34.09
C VAL A 127 8.78 -21.60 33.66
N TRP A 128 8.28 -20.83 32.70
CA TRP A 128 6.88 -20.93 32.22
C TRP A 128 6.70 -20.80 30.70
N ARG A 129 7.68 -20.25 29.96
CA ARG A 129 7.67 -20.17 28.49
C ARG A 129 9.02 -20.59 27.90
N ALA A 130 9.02 -20.96 26.63
CA ALA A 130 10.23 -21.27 25.86
C ALA A 130 11.26 -20.12 25.89
N GLY A 131 12.56 -20.45 25.83
CA GLY A 131 13.65 -19.47 25.91
C GLY A 131 13.91 -18.96 27.34
N GLN A 132 13.40 -19.64 28.38
CA GLN A 132 13.68 -19.36 29.78
C GLN A 132 14.44 -20.50 30.45
N PHE A 133 15.23 -20.17 31.48
CA PHE A 133 15.83 -21.14 32.38
C PHE A 133 15.84 -20.68 33.84
N ALA A 134 15.80 -21.64 34.77
CA ALA A 134 16.01 -21.43 36.20
C ALA A 134 17.14 -22.34 36.68
N GLN A 135 17.94 -21.86 37.63
CA GLN A 135 19.16 -22.53 38.06
C GLN A 135 19.35 -22.44 39.58
N SER A 136 19.62 -23.58 40.21
CA SER A 136 20.23 -23.71 41.54
C SER A 136 21.65 -24.29 41.42
N SER A 137 22.33 -24.51 42.54
CA SER A 137 23.67 -25.13 42.56
C SER A 137 23.69 -26.54 41.95
N LYS A 138 22.61 -27.33 42.13
CA LYS A 138 22.51 -28.76 41.75
C LYS A 138 21.49 -29.07 40.65
N ARG A 139 20.71 -28.09 40.20
CA ARG A 139 19.66 -28.29 39.18
C ARG A 139 19.60 -27.12 38.22
N ILE A 140 19.39 -27.41 36.95
CA ILE A 140 18.97 -26.42 35.95
C ILE A 140 17.73 -26.91 35.20
N ILE A 141 16.75 -26.03 35.07
CA ILE A 141 15.48 -26.26 34.36
C ILE A 141 15.48 -25.31 33.17
N ILE A 142 15.25 -25.81 31.97
CA ILE A 142 15.30 -25.07 30.72
C ILE A 142 13.99 -25.35 29.98
N PHE A 143 13.31 -24.33 29.46
CA PHE A 143 12.24 -24.54 28.49
C PHE A 143 12.82 -24.32 27.10
N ARG A 144 13.21 -25.42 26.46
CA ARG A 144 13.78 -25.43 25.12
C ARG A 144 12.82 -24.78 24.13
N ARG A 145 13.33 -23.95 23.23
CA ARG A 145 12.57 -23.46 22.08
C ARG A 145 12.22 -24.61 21.13
N ALA A 146 11.19 -24.40 20.31
CA ALA A 146 11.07 -25.18 19.08
C ALA A 146 12.22 -24.75 18.14
N PHE A 147 12.77 -25.69 17.39
CA PHE A 147 13.86 -25.42 16.45
C PHE A 147 13.80 -26.39 15.27
N GLU A 148 13.85 -25.84 14.06
CA GLU A 148 13.83 -26.60 12.81
C GLU A 148 14.95 -26.09 11.89
N LEU A 149 15.84 -26.99 11.47
CA LEU A 149 16.91 -26.68 10.52
C LEU A 149 17.26 -27.92 9.70
N GLY A 150 16.88 -27.94 8.43
CA GLY A 150 17.04 -29.12 7.57
C GLY A 150 16.35 -30.34 8.16
N ASN A 151 17.12 -31.39 8.44
CA ASN A 151 16.59 -32.63 9.04
C ASN A 151 16.54 -32.61 10.59
N LEU A 152 16.91 -31.50 11.24
CA LEU A 152 16.88 -31.36 12.70
C LEU A 152 15.61 -30.64 13.14
N THR A 153 14.59 -31.39 13.54
CA THR A 153 13.37 -30.89 14.20
C THR A 153 13.43 -31.17 15.70
N LEU A 154 13.17 -30.15 16.52
CA LEU A 154 13.23 -30.19 17.97
C LEU A 154 12.03 -29.46 18.58
N ASP A 155 11.07 -30.17 19.15
CA ASP A 155 9.89 -29.57 19.81
C ASP A 155 10.24 -28.68 21.02
N ALA A 156 9.41 -27.67 21.27
CA ALA A 156 9.47 -26.93 22.54
C ALA A 156 9.23 -27.89 23.72
N SER A 157 10.14 -27.92 24.70
CA SER A 157 10.06 -28.89 25.80
C SER A 157 10.77 -28.44 27.08
N LYS A 158 10.24 -28.84 28.23
CA LYS A 158 10.78 -28.55 29.56
C LYS A 158 11.83 -29.61 29.90
N LEU A 159 13.09 -29.22 29.87
CA LEU A 159 14.24 -30.05 30.19
C LEU A 159 14.66 -29.77 31.64
N THR A 160 14.87 -30.82 32.43
CA THR A 160 15.45 -30.71 33.78
C THR A 160 16.72 -31.54 33.86
N ILE A 161 17.79 -30.92 34.33
CA ILE A 161 19.12 -31.52 34.50
C ILE A 161 19.49 -31.44 35.97
N ASP A 162 19.61 -32.60 36.61
CA ASP A 162 20.12 -32.73 37.96
C ASP A 162 21.61 -33.06 37.91
N ILE A 163 22.38 -32.40 38.77
CA ILE A 163 23.83 -32.55 38.88
C ILE A 163 24.19 -32.93 40.31
N ALA A 164 24.96 -34.01 40.43
CA ALA A 164 25.61 -34.44 41.66
C ALA A 164 27.11 -34.62 41.37
N ASP A 165 27.97 -34.22 42.30
CA ASP A 165 29.43 -34.47 42.23
C ASP A 165 30.07 -34.01 40.91
N GLY A 166 29.60 -32.86 40.40
CA GLY A 166 30.07 -32.26 39.14
C GLY A 166 29.61 -32.98 37.86
N ARG A 167 28.71 -33.97 37.95
CA ARG A 167 28.21 -34.78 36.83
C ARG A 167 26.69 -34.79 36.76
N VAL A 168 26.17 -34.98 35.55
CA VAL A 168 24.73 -35.17 35.30
C VAL A 168 24.26 -36.45 35.98
N SER A 169 23.43 -36.32 37.02
CA SER A 169 22.92 -37.46 37.79
C SER A 169 21.56 -37.95 37.27
N LYS A 170 20.67 -37.05 36.86
CA LYS A 170 19.37 -37.37 36.24
C LYS A 170 19.01 -36.35 35.16
N LEU A 171 18.25 -36.80 34.16
CA LEU A 171 17.72 -35.97 33.09
C LEU A 171 16.22 -36.26 32.91
N TYR A 172 15.44 -35.20 32.63
CA TYR A 172 14.01 -35.30 32.35
C TYR A 172 13.65 -34.45 31.11
N LYS A 173 12.82 -34.98 30.20
CA LYS A 173 12.13 -34.21 29.14
C LYS A 173 10.63 -34.27 29.44
N ASN A 174 10.01 -33.11 29.63
CA ASN A 174 8.60 -32.99 30.01
C ASN A 174 8.25 -33.89 31.20
N GLU A 175 9.06 -33.81 32.27
CA GLU A 175 8.91 -34.53 33.55
C GLU A 175 9.12 -36.06 33.48
N SER A 176 9.14 -36.65 32.27
CA SER A 176 9.55 -38.04 32.02
C SER A 176 11.08 -38.21 32.07
N PRO A 177 11.61 -39.24 32.75
CA PRO A 177 13.05 -39.49 32.85
C PRO A 177 13.63 -39.98 31.51
N VAL A 178 14.84 -39.50 31.17
CA VAL A 178 15.52 -39.85 29.90
C VAL A 178 17.03 -40.07 30.12
N LYS A 179 17.68 -40.83 29.22
CA LYS A 179 19.15 -41.06 29.27
C LYS A 179 19.98 -39.93 28.66
N ARG A 180 19.39 -39.18 27.74
CA ARG A 180 19.99 -38.03 27.03
C ARG A 180 18.95 -36.98 26.68
N ILE A 181 19.38 -35.74 26.61
CA ILE A 181 18.65 -34.60 26.04
C ILE A 181 19.53 -33.92 24.97
N GLN A 182 18.92 -33.07 24.15
CA GLN A 182 19.61 -32.29 23.14
C GLN A 182 19.10 -30.85 23.20
N LEU A 183 20.01 -29.89 23.30
CA LEU A 183 19.73 -28.47 23.14
C LEU A 183 19.74 -28.10 21.66
N GLU A 184 19.02 -27.06 21.29
CA GLU A 184 19.11 -26.51 19.95
C GLU A 184 20.50 -25.89 19.69
N PRO A 185 21.00 -25.95 18.44
CA PRO A 185 22.08 -25.08 18.01
C PRO A 185 21.75 -23.61 18.28
N HIS A 186 22.73 -22.83 18.76
CA HIS A 186 22.59 -21.38 18.82
C HIS A 186 23.21 -20.73 17.58
N LEU A 187 22.62 -19.64 17.11
CA LEU A 187 23.17 -18.83 16.03
C LEU A 187 24.47 -18.17 16.53
N VAL A 188 25.58 -18.48 15.87
CA VAL A 188 26.92 -17.94 16.19
C VAL A 188 27.18 -16.67 15.39
N ALA A 189 26.85 -16.69 14.09
CA ALA A 189 27.06 -15.56 13.19
C ALA A 189 26.09 -15.58 12.01
N ARG A 190 25.90 -14.43 11.37
CA ARG A 190 25.30 -14.32 10.03
C ARG A 190 26.32 -13.68 9.10
N MET A 191 26.59 -14.34 7.97
CA MET A 191 27.40 -13.77 6.89
C MET A 191 26.47 -12.93 6.02
N VAL A 192 26.55 -11.62 6.19
CA VAL A 192 25.75 -10.63 5.46
C VAL A 192 26.48 -10.26 4.17
N SER A 193 25.76 -10.21 3.06
CA SER A 193 26.27 -9.79 1.74
C SER A 193 26.68 -8.30 1.71
N ASP A 194 27.30 -7.87 0.61
CA ASP A 194 27.80 -6.51 0.39
C ASP A 194 26.74 -5.40 0.57
N ASP A 195 25.45 -5.72 0.39
CA ASP A 195 24.31 -4.84 0.63
C ASP A 195 24.13 -4.43 2.11
N LYS A 196 24.80 -5.12 3.05
CA LYS A 196 24.79 -4.89 4.52
C LYS A 196 23.40 -4.98 5.17
N GLU A 197 22.44 -5.61 4.51
CA GLU A 197 21.10 -5.85 5.06
C GLU A 197 21.01 -7.21 5.74
N ASP A 198 20.90 -7.21 7.07
CA ASP A 198 20.70 -8.43 7.86
C ASP A 198 19.20 -8.76 7.97
N ARG A 199 18.75 -9.73 7.16
CA ARG A 199 17.33 -10.09 7.01
C ARG A 199 17.08 -11.53 7.47
N VAL A 200 15.99 -11.72 8.22
CA VAL A 200 15.41 -13.04 8.50
C VAL A 200 14.03 -13.05 7.86
N LEU A 201 13.77 -14.02 6.97
CA LEU A 201 12.44 -14.23 6.42
C LEU A 201 11.60 -15.00 7.44
N VAL A 202 10.37 -14.57 7.64
CA VAL A 202 9.37 -15.19 8.53
C VAL A 202 8.07 -15.32 7.76
N GLY A 203 7.31 -16.39 8.02
CA GLY A 203 5.95 -16.52 7.51
C GLY A 203 5.04 -15.45 8.12
N LEU A 204 4.00 -15.01 7.41
CA LEU A 204 3.04 -14.05 7.98
C LEU A 204 2.27 -14.69 9.16
N GLU A 205 2.01 -15.99 9.04
CA GLU A 205 1.46 -16.90 10.04
C GLU A 205 2.34 -17.08 11.29
N GLU A 206 3.63 -16.75 11.23
CA GLU A 206 4.54 -16.76 12.38
C GLU A 206 4.53 -15.43 13.15
N VAL A 207 3.97 -14.36 12.55
CA VAL A 207 3.91 -13.03 13.14
C VAL A 207 2.73 -12.96 14.13
N PRO A 208 2.95 -12.52 15.38
CA PRO A 208 1.85 -12.35 16.34
C PRO A 208 0.80 -11.36 15.83
N GLU A 209 -0.48 -11.74 15.86
CA GLU A 209 -1.61 -10.90 15.41
C GLU A 209 -1.56 -9.49 16.02
N SER A 210 -1.27 -9.38 17.31
CA SER A 210 -1.15 -8.09 18.01
C SER A 210 -0.05 -7.17 17.46
N LEU A 211 1.00 -7.71 16.84
CA LEU A 211 2.03 -6.92 16.15
C LEU A 211 1.52 -6.42 14.79
N LEU A 212 0.80 -7.27 14.05
CA LEU A 212 0.16 -6.89 12.78
C LEU A 212 -0.89 -5.80 13.01
N ASP A 213 -1.80 -6.00 13.98
CA ASP A 213 -2.83 -5.03 14.36
C ASP A 213 -2.21 -3.69 14.78
N THR A 214 -1.15 -3.72 15.60
CA THR A 214 -0.46 -2.49 16.03
C THR A 214 0.19 -1.78 14.84
N LEU A 215 0.83 -2.51 13.92
CA LEU A 215 1.45 -1.93 12.72
C LEU A 215 0.39 -1.27 11.83
N LEU A 216 -0.73 -1.95 11.57
CA LEU A 216 -1.84 -1.40 10.79
C LEU A 216 -2.45 -0.17 11.47
N LEU A 217 -2.76 -0.22 12.77
CA LEU A 217 -3.37 0.89 13.51
C LEU A 217 -2.50 2.16 13.55
N VAL A 218 -1.16 2.00 13.57
CA VAL A 218 -0.19 3.11 13.63
C VAL A 218 0.17 3.65 12.25
N GLU A 219 0.54 2.78 11.30
CA GLU A 219 1.07 3.20 9.99
C GLU A 219 -0.03 3.36 8.93
N ASP A 220 -0.99 2.42 8.84
CA ASP A 220 -1.95 2.36 7.73
C ASP A 220 -3.28 1.68 8.11
N ARG A 221 -4.11 2.40 8.87
CA ARG A 221 -5.36 1.87 9.45
C ARG A 221 -6.33 1.30 8.42
N ASP A 222 -6.37 1.90 7.24
CA ASP A 222 -7.33 1.57 6.19
C ASP A 222 -6.70 0.66 5.11
N PHE A 223 -5.56 0.01 5.40
CA PHE A 223 -4.75 -0.78 4.47
C PHE A 223 -5.56 -1.70 3.53
N TYR A 224 -6.50 -2.47 4.08
CA TYR A 224 -7.33 -3.40 3.31
C TYR A 224 -8.45 -2.74 2.47
N PHE A 225 -8.64 -1.42 2.60
CA PHE A 225 -9.69 -0.66 1.92
C PHE A 225 -9.16 0.25 0.80
N HIS A 226 -7.85 0.21 0.51
CA HIS A 226 -7.25 0.98 -0.57
C HIS A 226 -6.23 0.17 -1.38
N HIS A 227 -6.06 0.56 -2.65
CA HIS A 227 -5.14 -0.08 -3.58
C HIS A 227 -3.78 0.63 -3.48
N GLY A 228 -3.09 0.41 -2.36
CA GLY A 228 -1.74 0.90 -2.08
C GLY A 228 -1.55 2.41 -1.91
N VAL A 229 -2.56 3.24 -2.17
CA VAL A 229 -2.57 4.70 -1.88
C VAL A 229 -3.88 5.08 -1.22
N SER A 230 -3.82 5.80 -0.09
CA SER A 230 -4.99 6.21 0.69
C SER A 230 -5.27 7.72 0.55
N PRO A 231 -6.22 8.17 -0.30
CA PRO A 231 -6.61 9.57 -0.39
C PRO A 231 -7.16 10.11 0.93
N LEU A 232 -7.94 9.30 1.66
CA LEU A 232 -8.48 9.64 2.98
C LEU A 232 -7.35 9.78 4.01
N GLY A 233 -6.36 8.87 3.99
CA GLY A 233 -5.17 8.96 4.84
C GLY A 233 -4.34 10.22 4.58
N ILE A 234 -4.14 10.59 3.32
CA ILE A 234 -3.45 11.82 2.91
C ILE A 234 -4.23 13.07 3.36
N ALA A 235 -5.55 13.12 3.09
CA ALA A 235 -6.40 14.26 3.47
C ALA A 235 -6.46 14.46 4.99
N ARG A 236 -6.61 13.36 5.76
CA ARG A 236 -6.53 13.35 7.22
C ARG A 236 -5.18 13.89 7.71
N ALA A 237 -4.07 13.37 7.17
CA ALA A 237 -2.73 13.80 7.55
C ALA A 237 -2.52 15.30 7.28
N LEU A 238 -2.95 15.79 6.11
CA LEU A 238 -2.87 17.19 5.74
C LEU A 238 -3.68 18.07 6.72
N TYR A 239 -4.93 17.71 7.00
CA TYR A 239 -5.77 18.45 7.95
C TYR A 239 -5.13 18.52 9.35
N GLN A 240 -4.64 17.40 9.89
CA GLN A 240 -4.00 17.38 11.21
C GLN A 240 -2.69 18.18 11.24
N ASN A 241 -1.89 18.12 10.17
CA ASN A 241 -0.64 18.88 10.06
C ASN A 241 -0.89 20.40 9.97
N ILE A 242 -1.95 20.82 9.28
CA ILE A 242 -2.40 22.22 9.24
C ILE A 242 -2.88 22.67 10.63
N ALA A 243 -3.77 21.88 11.26
CA ALA A 243 -4.32 22.20 12.58
C ALA A 243 -3.25 22.27 13.68
N ALA A 244 -2.20 21.45 13.58
CA ALA A 244 -1.07 21.45 14.52
C ALA A 244 0.06 22.45 14.17
N GLY A 245 -0.02 23.15 13.02
CA GLY A 245 1.03 24.06 12.54
C GLY A 245 2.38 23.39 12.23
N ARG A 246 2.46 22.06 12.23
CA ARG A 246 3.67 21.25 12.02
C ARG A 246 3.30 19.84 11.57
N THR A 247 4.24 19.14 10.95
CA THR A 247 4.06 17.71 10.63
C THR A 247 3.94 16.88 11.91
N VAL A 248 2.73 16.45 12.23
CA VAL A 248 2.39 15.55 13.35
C VAL A 248 1.98 14.15 12.88
N GLN A 249 1.52 14.01 11.62
CA GLN A 249 1.02 12.75 11.08
C GLN A 249 1.56 12.48 9.68
N GLY A 250 1.97 11.23 9.45
CA GLY A 250 2.23 10.69 8.11
C GLY A 250 0.92 10.41 7.35
N GLY A 251 1.00 10.49 6.03
CA GLY A 251 -0.08 10.11 5.10
C GLY A 251 0.39 9.13 4.03
N SER A 252 1.47 8.39 4.29
CA SER A 252 1.99 7.36 3.37
C SER A 252 1.55 5.98 3.84
N THR A 253 1.06 5.17 2.92
CA THR A 253 0.58 3.79 3.13
C THR A 253 1.72 2.80 3.31
N LEU A 254 1.44 1.60 3.81
CA LEU A 254 2.44 0.52 3.89
C LEU A 254 3.01 0.17 2.51
N THR A 255 2.18 0.13 1.46
CA THR A 255 2.63 -0.11 0.07
C THR A 255 3.55 1.00 -0.43
N GLN A 256 3.28 2.28 -0.14
CA GLN A 256 4.21 3.36 -0.45
C GLN A 256 5.53 3.26 0.32
N GLN A 257 5.50 2.77 1.56
CA GLN A 257 6.72 2.54 2.33
C GLN A 257 7.54 1.36 1.78
N LEU A 258 6.88 0.29 1.34
CA LEU A 258 7.50 -0.84 0.65
C LEU A 258 8.20 -0.38 -0.64
N VAL A 259 7.46 0.31 -1.51
CA VAL A 259 7.98 0.88 -2.77
C VAL A 259 9.17 1.80 -2.54
N LYS A 260 9.04 2.74 -1.60
CA LYS A 260 10.11 3.66 -1.18
C LYS A 260 11.39 2.91 -0.78
N ASN A 261 11.25 1.84 0.00
CA ASN A 261 12.38 1.09 0.55
C ASN A 261 13.01 0.14 -0.48
N MET A 262 12.26 -0.33 -1.49
CA MET A 262 12.75 -1.31 -2.49
C MET A 262 13.25 -0.68 -3.81
N TYR A 263 12.72 0.47 -4.24
CA TYR A 263 12.90 0.98 -5.62
C TYR A 263 13.55 2.35 -5.75
N LEU A 264 13.57 3.14 -4.67
CA LEU A 264 13.81 4.57 -4.72
C LEU A 264 14.93 5.00 -3.78
N THR A 265 15.68 6.01 -4.19
CA THR A 265 16.73 6.62 -3.37
C THR A 265 16.15 7.37 -2.17
N ARG A 266 17.00 7.75 -1.23
CA ARG A 266 16.59 8.51 -0.03
C ARG A 266 16.29 10.00 -0.30
N ASP A 267 16.29 10.43 -1.57
CA ASP A 267 16.22 11.84 -1.98
C ASP A 267 14.82 12.43 -1.81
N LYS A 268 14.66 13.45 -0.97
CA LYS A 268 13.34 14.04 -0.64
C LYS A 268 12.78 14.95 -1.76
N THR A 269 12.46 14.39 -2.92
CA THR A 269 11.88 15.11 -4.07
C THR A 269 10.40 14.78 -4.30
N LEU A 270 9.66 15.73 -4.87
CA LEU A 270 8.25 15.53 -5.28
C LEU A 270 8.12 14.50 -6.42
N VAL A 271 9.07 14.47 -7.35
CA VAL A 271 9.13 13.47 -8.44
C VAL A 271 9.24 12.06 -7.87
N ARG A 272 10.11 11.85 -6.86
CA ARG A 272 10.18 10.56 -6.16
C ARG A 272 8.85 10.20 -5.50
N LYS A 273 8.15 11.16 -4.87
CA LYS A 273 6.85 10.91 -4.23
C LYS A 273 5.72 10.61 -5.23
N PHE A 274 5.78 11.17 -6.44
CA PHE A 274 4.88 10.82 -7.54
C PHE A 274 5.14 9.39 -8.03
N ASN A 275 6.42 9.01 -8.19
CA ASN A 275 6.81 7.65 -8.56
C ASN A 275 6.41 6.63 -7.48
N GLU A 276 6.55 6.95 -6.18
CA GLU A 276 6.02 6.14 -5.08
C GLU A 276 4.52 5.84 -5.27
N ALA A 277 3.73 6.88 -5.58
CA ALA A 277 2.29 6.75 -5.71
C ALA A 277 1.88 5.89 -6.92
N ILE A 278 2.52 6.05 -8.09
CA ILE A 278 2.25 5.21 -9.26
C ILE A 278 2.66 3.76 -8.99
N MET A 279 3.89 3.51 -8.53
CA MET A 279 4.37 2.15 -8.24
C MET A 279 3.50 1.45 -7.17
N SER A 280 2.94 2.19 -6.22
CA SER A 280 2.03 1.61 -5.21
C SER A 280 0.63 1.30 -5.72
N LEU A 281 0.22 1.86 -6.87
CA LEU A 281 -1.04 1.53 -7.56
C LEU A 281 -0.86 0.35 -8.54
N LEU A 282 0.37 -0.08 -8.79
CA LEU A 282 0.74 -1.22 -9.65
C LEU A 282 0.97 -2.51 -8.85
N LEU A 283 0.86 -2.45 -7.51
CA LEU A 283 1.00 -3.57 -6.57
C LEU A 283 -0.35 -3.94 -5.95
#